data_AF-A0A417ITE6-F1
#
_entry.id   AF-A0A417ITE6-F1
#
_cell.length_a   1.000
_cell.length_b   1.000
_cell.length_c   1.000
_cell.angle_alpha   90.00
_cell.angle_beta   90.00
_cell.angle_gamma   90.00
#
_symmetry.space_group_name_H-M   'P 1'
#
loop_
_entity.id
_entity.type
_entity.pdbx_description
1 polymer ?
#
loop_
_entity_poly.entity_id
_entity_poly.type
_entity_poly.pdbx_seq_one_letter_code
_entity_poly.pdbx_strand_id
1 'polypeptide(L)'
;MNENTKRLEPVPFDTFAEHLGPKHENVKDAEYILGDGTMLTSMPDIPWLYQSADRLVTGEAAVPKVYAPVYAGASDLQPAAFDEIGPLAQLSRITAETVPMGLPGFGQRQEPGFVLDSGYVLLNSERTPDGGYKAGAGMDGMYMMTGQVFQPLQDENGRIVAFMAQTPEREKQIVHQGYAIIDRMQAGAVEFVLGENPRAPQPYVTWRHTVGDAPTDFYWGHYFGSYHKAKADLKNRTKEYIQMYSEEKPTSVRAQLARMQQEQKQASPNPARVQEER
;
A
#
# COMPACT_ATOMS: atom_id res chain seq x y z
N MET A 1 -2.91 -7.88 -8.90
CA MET A 1 -1.45 -8.09 -8.88
C MET A 1 -0.85 -6.88 -8.20
N ASN A 2 -0.45 -6.99 -6.94
CA ASN A 2 0.25 -5.91 -6.24
C ASN A 2 1.72 -5.96 -6.63
N GLU A 3 2.21 -4.94 -7.32
CA GLU A 3 3.55 -4.89 -7.95
C GLU A 3 4.72 -4.68 -6.96
N ASN A 4 4.63 -5.10 -5.69
CA ASN A 4 5.69 -4.83 -4.71
C ASN A 4 5.88 -5.90 -3.64
N THR A 5 5.59 -7.16 -3.97
CA THR A 5 5.87 -8.28 -3.06
C THR A 5 7.38 -8.54 -3.00
N LYS A 6 8.00 -8.34 -1.82
CA LYS A 6 9.42 -8.61 -1.61
C LYS A 6 9.64 -10.12 -1.72
N ARG A 7 10.40 -10.52 -2.74
CA ARG A 7 10.78 -11.92 -2.99
C ARG A 7 12.18 -12.19 -2.45
N LEU A 8 12.34 -13.29 -1.72
CA LEU A 8 13.59 -13.68 -1.08
C LEU A 8 13.92 -15.14 -1.38
N GLU A 9 15.18 -15.40 -1.69
CA GLU A 9 15.65 -16.76 -1.96
C GLU A 9 16.03 -17.46 -0.63
N PRO A 10 15.72 -18.75 -0.46
CA PRO A 10 16.22 -19.54 0.64
C PRO A 10 17.73 -19.76 0.50
N VAL A 11 18.44 -19.74 1.62
CA VAL A 11 19.86 -20.08 1.67
C VAL A 11 20.00 -21.61 1.60
N PRO A 12 20.80 -22.16 0.67
CA PRO A 12 21.04 -23.60 0.61
C PRO A 12 21.61 -24.13 1.92
N PHE A 13 21.07 -25.26 2.39
CA PHE A 13 21.44 -25.86 3.68
C PHE A 13 22.95 -26.14 3.80
N ASP A 14 23.60 -26.57 2.70
CA ASP A 14 25.03 -26.87 2.66
C ASP A 14 25.91 -25.62 2.83
N THR A 15 25.45 -24.45 2.37
CA THR A 15 26.14 -23.15 2.55
C THR A 15 26.04 -22.66 4.00
N PHE A 16 25.11 -23.23 4.77
CA PHE A 16 24.64 -22.68 6.03
C PHE A 16 25.35 -23.26 7.26
N ALA A 17 25.73 -24.54 7.21
CA ALA A 17 26.50 -25.20 8.27
C ALA A 17 27.87 -24.52 8.51
N GLU A 18 28.44 -23.88 7.48
CA GLU A 18 29.71 -23.17 7.56
C GLU A 18 29.59 -21.75 8.15
N HIS A 19 28.45 -21.07 7.98
CA HIS A 19 28.29 -19.65 8.36
C HIS A 19 27.81 -19.40 9.79
N LEU A 20 27.16 -20.37 10.43
CA LEU A 20 26.50 -20.15 11.73
C LEU A 20 27.39 -20.34 12.96
N GLY A 21 28.49 -21.10 12.85
CA GLY A 21 29.31 -21.47 14.01
C GLY A 21 28.50 -22.17 15.14
N PRO A 22 29.09 -22.46 16.31
CA PRO A 22 28.49 -23.34 17.33
C PRO A 22 27.28 -22.78 18.13
N LYS A 23 26.72 -21.60 17.79
CA LYS A 23 25.70 -20.89 18.60
C LYS A 23 24.23 -21.22 18.21
N HIS A 24 23.90 -22.50 18.10
CA HIS A 24 22.63 -22.98 17.50
C HIS A 24 21.41 -23.03 18.45
N GLU A 25 21.35 -22.26 19.54
CA GLU A 25 20.19 -22.34 20.44
C GLU A 25 18.90 -21.79 19.82
N ASN A 26 18.98 -20.81 18.91
CA ASN A 26 17.82 -20.09 18.37
C ASN A 26 17.28 -20.61 17.02
N VAL A 27 17.88 -21.65 16.44
CA VAL A 27 17.57 -22.13 15.06
C VAL A 27 16.77 -23.44 15.05
N LYS A 28 16.51 -24.04 16.21
CA LYS A 28 16.03 -25.44 16.31
C LYS A 28 14.73 -25.76 15.56
N ASP A 29 13.87 -24.77 15.34
CA ASP A 29 12.55 -24.98 14.74
C ASP A 29 12.40 -24.28 13.37
N ALA A 30 13.48 -23.73 12.82
CA ALA A 30 13.46 -23.09 11.51
C ALA A 30 13.61 -24.12 10.40
N GLU A 31 12.67 -24.12 9.45
CA GLU A 31 12.70 -24.99 8.26
C GLU A 31 13.48 -24.34 7.11
N TYR A 32 13.39 -23.02 6.98
CA TYR A 32 14.10 -22.25 5.96
C TYR A 32 14.72 -21.00 6.55
N ILE A 33 15.81 -20.54 5.95
CA ILE A 33 16.41 -19.24 6.26
C ILE A 33 16.61 -18.49 4.95
N LEU A 34 16.17 -17.24 4.92
CA LEU A 34 16.20 -16.39 3.72
C LEU A 34 17.52 -15.62 3.66
N GLY A 35 17.86 -15.11 2.47
CA GLY A 35 19.12 -14.37 2.24
C GLY A 35 19.35 -13.14 3.13
N ASP A 36 18.30 -12.59 3.77
CA ASP A 36 18.41 -11.50 4.75
C ASP A 36 18.50 -11.97 6.22
N GLY A 37 18.63 -13.28 6.45
CA GLY A 37 18.72 -13.88 7.78
C GLY A 37 17.38 -14.15 8.44
N THR A 38 16.25 -13.93 7.76
CA THR A 38 14.92 -14.28 8.26
C THR A 38 14.77 -15.79 8.39
N MET A 39 14.35 -16.27 9.56
CA MET A 39 14.08 -17.69 9.82
C MET A 39 12.59 -17.98 9.67
N LEU A 40 12.23 -19.02 8.92
CA LEU A 40 10.86 -19.41 8.62
C LEU A 40 10.53 -20.79 9.19
N THR A 41 9.32 -20.92 9.71
CA THR A 41 8.72 -22.18 10.15
C THR A 41 7.35 -22.33 9.49
N SER A 42 6.97 -23.55 9.11
CA SER A 42 5.65 -23.79 8.51
C SER A 42 4.52 -23.47 9.49
N MET A 43 3.37 -23.08 8.95
CA MET A 43 2.15 -22.88 9.72
C MET A 43 1.26 -24.13 9.58
N PRO A 44 1.15 -25.00 10.61
CA PRO A 44 0.44 -26.28 10.49
C PRO A 44 -1.04 -26.14 10.17
N ASP A 45 -1.65 -25.04 10.60
CA ASP A 45 -3.06 -24.71 10.43
C ASP A 45 -3.37 -24.07 9.06
N ILE A 46 -2.35 -23.54 8.37
CA ILE A 46 -2.46 -23.02 7.00
C ILE A 46 -1.30 -23.63 6.20
N PRO A 47 -1.43 -24.88 5.69
CA PRO A 47 -0.32 -25.71 5.19
C PRO A 47 0.50 -25.17 4.01
N TRP A 48 0.18 -23.95 3.56
CA TRP A 48 0.81 -23.26 2.44
C TRP A 48 1.60 -22.00 2.87
N LEU A 49 1.49 -21.58 4.14
CA LEU A 49 2.14 -20.38 4.64
C LEU A 49 3.24 -20.71 5.65
N TYR A 50 4.20 -19.80 5.71
CA TYR A 50 5.29 -19.81 6.66
C TYR A 50 5.24 -18.52 7.48
N GLN A 51 5.58 -18.63 8.76
CA GLN A 51 5.77 -17.48 9.63
C GLN A 51 7.26 -17.26 9.89
N SER A 52 7.68 -16.00 9.99
CA SER A 52 9.03 -15.69 10.45
C SER A 52 9.13 -15.61 11.97
N ALA A 53 10.31 -15.89 12.50
CA ALA A 53 10.65 -15.61 13.88
C ALA A 53 10.60 -14.10 14.20
N ASP A 54 10.59 -13.78 15.50
CA ASP A 54 10.70 -12.42 16.04
C ASP A 54 12.15 -11.90 16.09
N ARG A 55 13.09 -12.70 15.59
CA ARG A 55 14.52 -12.36 15.47
C ARG A 55 15.10 -12.95 14.20
N LEU A 56 16.09 -12.26 13.63
CA LEU A 56 16.93 -12.79 12.57
C LEU A 56 17.89 -13.85 13.14
N VAL A 57 18.49 -14.64 12.25
CA VAL A 57 19.51 -15.62 12.63
C VAL A 57 20.73 -15.01 13.32
N THR A 58 21.00 -13.73 13.08
CA THR A 58 22.05 -12.94 13.76
C THR A 58 21.70 -12.60 15.22
N GLY A 59 20.45 -12.83 15.64
CA GLY A 59 19.92 -12.45 16.94
C GLY A 59 19.34 -11.02 17.00
N GLU A 60 19.38 -10.26 15.90
CA GLU A 60 18.70 -8.97 15.81
C GLU A 60 17.18 -9.14 15.89
N ALA A 61 16.47 -8.23 16.57
CA ALA A 61 15.02 -8.28 16.64
C ALA A 61 14.38 -7.99 15.28
N ALA A 62 13.32 -8.71 14.94
CA ALA A 62 12.57 -8.58 13.70
C ALA A 62 11.06 -8.56 13.98
N VAL A 63 10.30 -7.85 13.16
CA VAL A 63 8.83 -7.92 13.21
C VAL A 63 8.39 -9.20 12.50
N PRO A 64 7.65 -10.11 13.15
CA PRO A 64 7.16 -11.33 12.52
C PRO A 64 6.27 -11.06 11.30
N LYS A 65 6.45 -11.85 10.25
CA LYS A 65 5.79 -11.73 8.96
C LYS A 65 5.33 -13.08 8.42
N VAL A 66 4.44 -13.05 7.44
CA VAL A 66 3.91 -14.19 6.71
C VAL A 66 4.58 -14.27 5.35
N TYR A 67 4.93 -15.48 4.94
CA TYR A 67 5.58 -15.78 3.67
C TYR A 67 4.85 -16.91 2.94
N ALA A 68 4.78 -16.82 1.61
CA ALA A 68 4.30 -17.90 0.76
C ALA A 68 5.45 -18.46 -0.09
N PRO A 69 5.58 -19.79 -0.20
CA PRO A 69 6.61 -20.41 -1.04
C PRO A 69 6.32 -20.22 -2.53
N VAL A 70 7.37 -20.05 -3.32
CA VAL A 70 7.35 -19.96 -4.77
C VAL A 70 8.20 -21.09 -5.34
N TYR A 71 7.58 -21.97 -6.13
CA TYR A 71 8.24 -23.10 -6.76
C TYR A 71 8.58 -22.76 -8.21
N ALA A 72 9.76 -23.19 -8.69
CA ALA A 72 10.19 -22.93 -10.07
C ALA A 72 9.50 -23.89 -11.07
N GLY A 73 9.23 -25.11 -10.63
CA GLY A 73 8.50 -26.14 -11.38
C GLY A 73 7.39 -26.78 -10.53
N ALA A 74 6.35 -27.28 -11.19
CA ALA A 74 5.19 -27.92 -10.55
C ALA A 74 5.50 -29.25 -9.84
N SER A 75 6.70 -29.80 -10.01
CA SER A 75 7.16 -31.03 -9.36
C SER A 75 8.29 -30.79 -8.36
N ASP A 76 8.66 -29.54 -8.12
CA ASP A 76 9.71 -29.20 -7.18
C ASP A 76 9.23 -29.44 -5.75
N LEU A 77 10.02 -30.18 -4.97
CA LEU A 77 9.72 -30.45 -3.57
C LEU A 77 10.20 -29.34 -2.63
N GLN A 78 11.04 -28.44 -3.13
CA GLN A 78 11.60 -27.32 -2.38
C GLN A 78 11.26 -25.99 -3.07
N PRO A 79 10.93 -24.95 -2.29
CA PRO A 79 10.67 -23.63 -2.84
C PRO A 79 11.97 -23.02 -3.39
N ALA A 80 11.86 -22.37 -4.55
CA ALA A 80 12.94 -21.58 -5.14
C ALA A 80 13.03 -20.17 -4.54
N ALA A 81 11.92 -19.65 -4.02
CA ALA A 81 11.85 -18.37 -3.33
C ALA A 81 10.66 -18.32 -2.36
N PHE A 82 10.57 -17.24 -1.60
CA PHE A 82 9.44 -16.89 -0.76
C PHE A 82 8.99 -15.46 -1.03
N ASP A 83 7.67 -15.28 -1.12
CA ASP A 83 7.02 -14.00 -1.26
C ASP A 83 6.57 -13.49 0.12
N GLU A 84 7.01 -12.29 0.50
CA GLU A 84 6.56 -11.62 1.73
C GLU A 84 5.11 -11.14 1.57
N ILE A 85 4.19 -11.75 2.33
CA ILE A 85 2.76 -11.43 2.28
C ILE A 85 2.44 -10.20 3.14
N GLY A 86 3.05 -10.09 4.32
CA GLY A 86 2.88 -8.96 5.23
C GLY A 86 3.13 -9.32 6.70
N PRO A 87 2.84 -8.40 7.63
CA PRO A 87 3.03 -8.62 9.07
C PRO A 87 2.16 -9.78 9.61
N LEU A 88 2.73 -10.65 10.43
CA LEU A 88 2.01 -11.78 11.05
C LEU A 88 0.85 -11.30 11.94
N ALA A 89 1.00 -10.14 12.57
CA ALA A 89 -0.05 -9.54 13.39
C ALA A 89 -1.32 -9.15 12.59
N GLN A 90 -1.23 -9.06 11.26
CA GLN A 90 -2.38 -8.76 10.39
C GLN A 90 -3.07 -10.04 9.88
N LEU A 91 -2.47 -11.21 10.06
CA LEU A 91 -3.06 -12.48 9.66
C LEU A 91 -4.25 -12.82 10.58
N SER A 92 -5.37 -13.19 9.97
CA SER A 92 -6.53 -13.73 10.67
C SER A 92 -6.94 -15.06 10.05
N ARG A 93 -7.12 -16.07 10.91
CA ARG A 93 -7.48 -17.43 10.53
C ARG A 93 -8.99 -17.56 10.41
N ILE A 94 -9.42 -18.47 9.55
CA ILE A 94 -10.84 -18.81 9.40
C ILE A 94 -11.21 -19.82 10.49
N THR A 95 -12.21 -19.47 11.30
CA THR A 95 -12.79 -20.38 12.30
C THR A 95 -14.12 -20.99 11.83
N ALA A 96 -14.83 -20.33 10.91
CA ALA A 96 -16.00 -20.86 10.23
C ALA A 96 -16.20 -20.24 8.84
N GLU A 97 -16.76 -21.01 7.89
CA GLU A 97 -17.09 -20.58 6.51
C GLU A 97 -18.57 -20.18 6.33
N THR A 98 -19.27 -19.91 7.43
CA THR A 98 -20.61 -19.29 7.42
C THR A 98 -20.74 -18.37 8.63
N VAL A 99 -21.48 -17.27 8.46
CA VAL A 99 -21.71 -16.27 9.51
C VAL A 99 -23.12 -16.41 10.07
N PRO A 100 -23.30 -16.69 11.38
CA PRO A 100 -24.62 -16.73 11.98
C PRO A 100 -25.20 -15.32 12.08
N MET A 101 -26.38 -15.06 11.54
CA MET A 101 -27.05 -13.76 11.55
C MET A 101 -28.41 -13.85 12.22
N GLY A 102 -28.76 -12.84 13.02
CA GLY A 102 -30.02 -12.83 13.79
C GLY A 102 -29.87 -13.46 15.17
N LEU A 103 -30.76 -13.08 16.08
CA LEU A 103 -30.68 -13.47 17.49
C LEU A 103 -30.94 -14.96 17.69
N PRO A 104 -30.25 -15.62 18.63
CA PRO A 104 -30.54 -17.00 19.01
C PRO A 104 -32.02 -17.18 19.37
N GLY A 105 -32.68 -18.15 18.75
CA GLY A 105 -34.12 -18.42 18.93
C GLY A 105 -35.07 -17.49 18.17
N PHE A 106 -34.58 -16.46 17.47
CA PHE A 106 -35.39 -15.52 16.69
C PHE A 106 -34.73 -15.17 15.35
N GLY A 107 -35.12 -15.87 14.29
CA GLY A 107 -34.71 -15.51 12.92
C GLY A 107 -33.23 -15.74 12.62
N GLN A 108 -32.58 -16.65 13.36
CA GLN A 108 -31.21 -17.05 13.12
C GLN A 108 -31.08 -17.73 11.76
N ARG A 109 -30.08 -17.31 10.99
CA ARG A 109 -29.75 -17.89 9.68
C ARG A 109 -28.24 -17.90 9.48
N GLN A 110 -27.76 -18.86 8.71
CA GLN A 110 -26.36 -18.87 8.28
C GLN A 110 -26.25 -18.10 6.97
N GLU A 111 -25.45 -17.05 6.95
CA GLU A 111 -25.11 -16.32 5.73
C GLU A 111 -23.76 -16.80 5.18
N PRO A 112 -23.58 -16.84 3.84
CA PRO A 112 -22.28 -17.11 3.23
C PRO A 112 -21.24 -16.04 3.63
N GLY A 113 -20.13 -16.49 4.20
CA GLY A 113 -19.09 -15.59 4.71
C GLY A 113 -18.06 -16.33 5.55
N PHE A 114 -17.31 -15.60 6.37
CA PHE A 114 -16.25 -16.15 7.20
C PHE A 114 -16.29 -15.55 8.59
N VAL A 115 -16.08 -16.38 9.61
CA VAL A 115 -15.78 -15.94 10.98
C VAL A 115 -14.28 -16.10 11.18
N LEU A 116 -13.64 -15.07 11.73
CA LEU A 116 -12.21 -15.03 11.94
C LEU A 116 -11.82 -15.25 13.41
N ASP A 117 -10.63 -15.76 13.66
CA ASP A 117 -10.04 -15.91 15.01
C ASP A 117 -9.84 -14.57 15.72
N SER A 118 -9.67 -13.49 14.95
CA SER A 118 -9.63 -12.11 15.43
C SER A 118 -10.97 -11.58 15.92
N GLY A 119 -12.06 -12.34 15.82
CA GLY A 119 -13.41 -11.98 16.27
C GLY A 119 -14.21 -11.14 15.25
N TYR A 120 -13.63 -10.88 14.07
CA TYR A 120 -14.34 -10.25 12.96
C TYR A 120 -15.16 -11.27 12.16
N VAL A 121 -16.22 -10.78 11.53
CA VAL A 121 -16.99 -11.53 10.53
C VAL A 121 -16.93 -10.84 9.18
N LEU A 122 -16.85 -11.64 8.12
CA LEU A 122 -16.76 -11.18 6.73
C LEU A 122 -17.93 -11.78 5.95
N LEU A 123 -18.80 -10.96 5.38
CA LEU A 123 -19.93 -11.45 4.58
C LEU A 123 -19.59 -11.41 3.09
N ASN A 124 -19.99 -12.43 2.33
CA ASN A 124 -19.82 -12.45 0.88
C ASN A 124 -20.56 -11.29 0.18
N SER A 125 -21.63 -10.78 0.79
CA SER A 125 -22.36 -9.61 0.31
C SER A 125 -21.62 -8.28 0.52
N GLU A 126 -20.61 -8.25 1.40
CA GLU A 126 -19.86 -7.05 1.80
C GLU A 126 -18.45 -7.01 1.20
N ARG A 127 -18.32 -7.51 -0.02
CA ARG A 127 -17.07 -7.47 -0.78
C ARG A 127 -16.75 -6.06 -1.26
N THR A 128 -15.47 -5.72 -1.27
CA THR A 128 -14.95 -4.52 -1.90
C THR A 128 -14.66 -4.76 -3.38
N PRO A 129 -14.63 -3.72 -4.24
CA PRO A 129 -14.40 -3.89 -5.68
C PRO A 129 -13.07 -4.55 -6.06
N ASP A 130 -12.06 -4.45 -5.19
CA ASP A 130 -10.74 -5.06 -5.31
C ASP A 130 -10.68 -6.50 -4.79
N GLY A 131 -11.82 -7.08 -4.38
CA GLY A 131 -11.92 -8.48 -3.95
C GLY A 131 -11.70 -8.71 -2.45
N GLY A 132 -11.49 -7.65 -1.67
CA GLY A 132 -11.48 -7.68 -0.22
C GLY A 132 -12.86 -7.77 0.41
N TYR A 133 -12.90 -7.74 1.74
CA TYR A 133 -14.11 -7.85 2.55
C TYR A 133 -14.16 -6.76 3.60
N LYS A 134 -15.29 -6.06 3.71
CA LYS A 134 -15.55 -5.20 4.85
C LYS A 134 -15.91 -6.05 6.06
N ALA A 135 -15.31 -5.75 7.21
CA ALA A 135 -15.53 -6.51 8.41
C ALA A 135 -16.67 -5.94 9.26
N GLY A 136 -17.45 -6.86 9.84
CA GLY A 136 -18.31 -6.62 10.98
C GLY A 136 -17.68 -7.16 12.26
N ALA A 137 -18.03 -6.58 13.41
CA ALA A 137 -17.72 -7.12 14.72
C ALA A 137 -18.95 -7.05 15.63
N GLY A 138 -19.05 -8.02 16.54
CA GLY A 138 -20.22 -8.19 17.39
C GLY A 138 -20.39 -9.65 17.83
N MET A 139 -21.52 -9.96 18.44
CA MET A 139 -21.80 -11.27 19.03
C MET A 139 -23.27 -11.65 18.77
N ASP A 140 -23.59 -12.94 18.93
CA ASP A 140 -24.96 -13.47 18.88
C ASP A 140 -25.75 -13.08 17.63
N GLY A 141 -25.07 -13.09 16.47
CA GLY A 141 -25.66 -12.78 15.17
C GLY A 141 -25.99 -11.32 14.92
N MET A 142 -25.49 -10.43 15.78
CA MET A 142 -25.58 -8.98 15.65
C MET A 142 -24.19 -8.39 15.43
N TYR A 143 -23.92 -7.89 14.21
CA TYR A 143 -22.62 -7.33 13.85
C TYR A 143 -22.75 -5.89 13.34
N MET A 144 -21.85 -5.04 13.79
CA MET A 144 -21.69 -3.67 13.30
C MET A 144 -20.48 -3.57 12.40
N MET A 145 -20.59 -2.82 11.29
CA MET A 145 -19.46 -2.56 10.40
C MET A 145 -18.37 -1.78 11.14
N THR A 146 -17.13 -2.24 11.05
CA THR A 146 -16.00 -1.63 11.76
C THR A 146 -15.17 -0.68 10.89
N GLY A 147 -15.36 -0.73 9.56
CA GLY A 147 -14.53 -0.03 8.60
C GLY A 147 -13.20 -0.71 8.30
N GLN A 148 -12.87 -1.79 9.02
CA GLN A 148 -11.73 -2.65 8.74
C GLN A 148 -11.98 -3.43 7.43
N VAL A 149 -10.95 -3.54 6.59
CA VAL A 149 -10.99 -4.33 5.35
C VAL A 149 -9.99 -5.47 5.45
N PHE A 150 -10.39 -6.64 4.97
CA PHE A 150 -9.55 -7.82 4.91
C PHE A 150 -9.36 -8.27 3.46
N GLN A 151 -8.13 -8.65 3.10
CA GLN A 151 -7.80 -9.25 1.82
C GLN A 151 -7.72 -10.76 1.96
N PRO A 152 -8.39 -11.54 1.08
CA PRO A 152 -8.31 -12.99 1.13
C PRO A 152 -6.92 -13.47 0.71
N LEU A 153 -6.38 -14.41 1.47
CA LEU A 153 -5.27 -15.25 1.04
C LEU A 153 -5.86 -16.52 0.42
N GLN A 154 -5.46 -16.81 -0.82
CA GLN A 154 -5.95 -17.95 -1.58
C GLN A 154 -4.83 -18.97 -1.79
N ASP A 155 -5.18 -20.25 -1.75
CA ASP A 155 -4.28 -21.32 -2.18
C ASP A 155 -4.19 -21.41 -3.72
N GLU A 156 -3.41 -22.37 -4.21
CA GLU A 156 -3.23 -22.65 -5.64
C GLU A 156 -4.53 -22.97 -6.40
N ASN A 157 -5.57 -23.43 -5.69
CA ASN A 157 -6.87 -23.76 -6.25
C ASN A 157 -7.85 -22.57 -6.17
N GLY A 158 -7.41 -21.41 -5.66
CA GLY A 158 -8.24 -20.23 -5.45
C GLY A 158 -9.14 -20.32 -4.21
N ARG A 159 -8.97 -21.34 -3.35
CA ARG A 159 -9.71 -21.45 -2.10
C ARG A 159 -9.15 -20.43 -1.11
N ILE A 160 -10.04 -19.68 -0.46
CA ILE A 160 -9.63 -18.74 0.60
C ILE A 160 -9.26 -19.56 1.84
N VAL A 161 -8.02 -19.38 2.32
CA VAL A 161 -7.46 -20.13 3.47
C VAL A 161 -7.26 -19.25 4.71
N ALA A 162 -7.07 -17.95 4.52
CA ALA A 162 -6.91 -16.97 5.58
C ALA A 162 -7.18 -15.57 5.06
N PHE A 163 -7.06 -14.57 5.93
CA PHE A 163 -7.24 -13.17 5.57
C PHE A 163 -6.13 -12.29 6.15
N MET A 164 -5.72 -11.28 5.38
CA MET A 164 -4.84 -10.21 5.85
C MET A 164 -5.65 -8.96 6.13
N ALA A 165 -5.62 -8.48 7.37
CA ALA A 165 -6.15 -7.19 7.75
C ALA A 165 -5.38 -6.10 7.00
N GLN A 166 -6.07 -5.31 6.17
CA GLN A 166 -5.45 -4.10 5.63
C GLN A 166 -5.30 -3.09 6.74
N THR A 167 -4.15 -2.44 6.84
CA THR A 167 -4.02 -1.21 7.64
C THR A 167 -5.12 -0.25 7.17
N PRO A 168 -6.12 0.07 8.01
CA PRO A 168 -7.20 0.95 7.59
C PRO A 168 -6.59 2.28 7.15
N GLU A 169 -7.11 2.92 6.10
CA GLU A 169 -6.58 4.23 5.63
C GLU A 169 -6.52 5.28 6.76
N ARG A 170 -7.30 5.09 7.84
CA ARG A 170 -7.22 5.88 9.08
C ARG A 170 -5.88 5.75 9.83
N GLU A 171 -5.17 4.64 9.75
CA GLU A 171 -3.79 4.53 10.27
C GLU A 171 -2.76 5.07 9.27
N LYS A 172 -3.12 5.21 8.00
CA LYS A 172 -2.41 6.07 7.03
C LYS A 172 -2.87 7.54 7.11
N GLN A 173 -3.70 7.90 8.10
CA GLN A 173 -4.14 9.27 8.26
C GLN A 173 -2.99 10.06 8.87
N ILE A 174 -2.21 10.68 8.00
CA ILE A 174 -1.09 11.53 8.41
C ILE A 174 -1.66 12.58 9.37
N VAL A 175 -1.12 12.64 10.58
CA VAL A 175 -1.48 13.66 11.56
C VAL A 175 -0.35 14.68 11.62
N HIS A 176 -0.65 15.92 11.28
CA HIS A 176 0.28 17.03 11.38
C HIS A 176 -0.27 18.07 12.35
N GLN A 177 0.49 18.43 13.37
CA GLN A 177 0.09 19.39 14.42
C GLN A 177 -1.27 19.07 15.08
N GLY A 178 -1.60 17.78 15.20
CA GLY A 178 -2.88 17.32 15.77
C GLY A 178 -4.06 17.38 14.80
N TYR A 179 -3.87 17.76 13.53
CA TYR A 179 -4.87 17.68 12.48
C TYR A 179 -4.65 16.45 11.61
N ALA A 180 -5.69 15.65 11.46
CA ALA A 180 -5.74 14.50 10.59
C ALA A 180 -5.92 14.95 9.13
N ILE A 181 -5.04 14.55 8.22
CA ILE A 181 -5.21 14.84 6.79
C ILE A 181 -6.44 14.08 6.26
N ILE A 182 -7.44 14.81 5.81
CA ILE A 182 -8.73 14.30 5.32
C ILE A 182 -8.92 14.50 3.81
N ASP A 183 -8.11 15.32 3.16
CA ASP A 183 -8.18 15.57 1.72
C ASP A 183 -6.84 16.01 1.13
N ARG A 184 -6.65 15.84 -0.18
CA ARG A 184 -5.44 16.22 -0.89
C ARG A 184 -5.68 16.52 -2.37
N MET A 185 -4.91 17.43 -2.94
CA MET A 185 -4.95 17.82 -4.35
C MET A 185 -3.53 18.06 -4.87
N GLN A 186 -3.10 17.26 -5.84
CA GLN A 186 -1.79 17.39 -6.47
C GLN A 186 -1.79 18.50 -7.54
N ALA A 187 -0.72 19.30 -7.55
CA ALA A 187 -0.45 20.38 -8.49
C ALA A 187 1.02 20.29 -8.98
N GLY A 188 1.30 19.37 -9.90
CA GLY A 188 2.65 19.12 -10.40
C GLY A 188 3.57 18.54 -9.32
N ALA A 189 4.65 19.26 -9.00
CA ALA A 189 5.65 18.85 -8.00
C ALA A 189 5.22 19.13 -6.55
N VAL A 190 4.03 19.68 -6.32
CA VAL A 190 3.51 19.92 -4.97
C VAL A 190 2.11 19.35 -4.79
N GLU A 191 1.76 19.11 -3.54
CA GLU A 191 0.44 18.69 -3.09
C GLU A 191 -0.10 19.72 -2.09
N PHE A 192 -1.40 20.03 -2.19
CA PHE A 192 -2.11 20.74 -1.15
C PHE A 192 -2.98 19.75 -0.39
N VAL A 193 -2.99 19.85 0.93
CA VAL A 193 -3.75 18.94 1.81
C VAL A 193 -4.72 19.71 2.69
N LEU A 194 -5.79 19.05 3.11
CA LEU A 194 -6.76 19.55 4.10
C LEU A 194 -6.67 18.67 5.34
N GLY A 195 -6.37 19.29 6.49
CA GLY A 195 -6.38 18.68 7.81
C GLY A 195 -7.64 19.03 8.61
N GLU A 196 -8.06 18.13 9.49
CA GLU A 196 -9.16 18.32 10.44
C GLU A 196 -8.73 18.00 11.88
N ASN A 197 -9.10 18.87 12.81
CA ASN A 197 -9.03 18.65 14.26
C ASN A 197 -10.30 19.21 14.92
N PRO A 198 -11.30 18.37 15.22
CA PRO A 198 -12.56 18.82 15.81
C PRO A 198 -12.41 19.50 17.18
N ARG A 199 -11.25 19.34 17.84
CA ARG A 199 -10.95 19.92 19.15
C ARG A 199 -10.23 21.27 19.06
N ALA A 200 -9.81 21.70 17.86
CA ALA A 200 -9.15 22.98 17.67
C ALA A 200 -10.16 24.13 17.52
N PRO A 201 -9.81 25.37 17.94
CA PRO A 201 -10.67 26.54 17.71
C PRO A 201 -10.98 26.81 16.23
N GLN A 202 -10.06 26.43 15.34
CA GLN A 202 -10.24 26.43 13.89
C GLN A 202 -10.12 24.97 13.42
N PRO A 203 -11.23 24.23 13.26
CA PRO A 203 -11.16 22.78 13.09
C PRO A 203 -10.56 22.31 11.77
N TYR A 204 -10.34 23.20 10.80
CA TYR A 204 -9.86 22.83 9.47
C TYR A 204 -8.62 23.64 9.10
N VAL A 205 -7.70 23.04 8.36
CA VAL A 205 -6.47 23.71 7.90
C VAL A 205 -6.05 23.21 6.53
N THR A 206 -5.57 24.08 5.65
CA THR A 206 -4.93 23.65 4.41
C THR A 206 -3.43 23.86 4.47
N TRP A 207 -2.64 22.87 4.06
CA TRP A 207 -1.18 22.96 3.96
C TRP A 207 -0.69 22.66 2.55
N ARG A 208 0.58 22.99 2.30
CA ARG A 208 1.34 22.57 1.13
C ARG A 208 2.37 21.52 1.52
N HIS A 209 2.65 20.61 0.61
CA HIS A 209 3.67 19.57 0.68
C HIS A 209 4.41 19.50 -0.67
N THR A 210 5.71 19.25 -0.66
CA THR A 210 6.47 18.99 -1.91
C THR A 210 6.53 17.50 -2.16
N VAL A 211 6.20 17.08 -3.37
CA VAL A 211 6.31 15.67 -3.77
C VAL A 211 7.79 15.28 -3.77
N GLY A 212 8.16 14.32 -2.91
CA GLY A 212 9.54 13.88 -2.69
C GLY A 212 10.10 14.24 -1.31
N ASP A 213 9.48 15.18 -0.59
CA ASP A 213 9.83 15.49 0.80
C ASP A 213 9.26 14.42 1.74
N ALA A 214 9.71 14.45 3.00
CA ALA A 214 9.15 13.59 4.04
C ALA A 214 7.61 13.73 4.09
N PRO A 215 6.86 12.64 4.27
CA PRO A 215 5.38 12.66 4.20
C PRO A 215 4.72 13.46 5.33
N THR A 216 5.49 13.94 6.29
CA THR A 216 5.03 14.76 7.41
C THR A 216 5.41 16.24 7.29
N ASP A 217 6.14 16.63 6.24
CA ASP A 217 6.67 17.97 6.06
C ASP A 217 5.65 18.90 5.38
N PHE A 218 4.72 19.40 6.18
CA PHE A 218 3.68 20.33 5.73
C PHE A 218 4.00 21.76 6.14
N TYR A 219 3.79 22.69 5.20
CA TYR A 219 4.10 24.10 5.41
C TYR A 219 3.03 25.03 4.83
N TRP A 220 3.10 26.31 5.23
CA TRP A 220 2.19 27.40 4.82
C TRP A 220 0.71 27.07 5.06
N GLY A 221 0.34 26.95 6.34
CA GLY A 221 -1.00 26.58 6.80
C GLY A 221 -2.02 27.73 6.78
N HIS A 222 -3.20 27.51 6.20
CA HIS A 222 -4.35 28.40 6.35
C HIS A 222 -5.42 27.73 7.20
N TYR A 223 -5.86 28.35 8.30
CA TYR A 223 -6.81 27.77 9.26
C TYR A 223 -8.21 28.32 9.09
N PHE A 224 -9.23 27.47 9.28
CA PHE A 224 -10.63 27.77 9.02
C PHE A 224 -11.58 27.16 10.06
N GLY A 225 -12.65 27.89 10.34
CA GLY A 225 -13.74 27.45 11.22
C GLY A 225 -14.79 26.61 10.49
N SER A 226 -14.66 26.47 9.17
CA SER A 226 -15.66 25.84 8.31
C SER A 226 -14.99 24.99 7.24
N TYR A 227 -15.43 23.73 7.15
CA TYR A 227 -15.01 22.78 6.13
C TYR A 227 -15.17 23.35 4.72
N HIS A 228 -16.30 24.00 4.44
CA HIS A 228 -16.58 24.55 3.11
C HIS A 228 -15.57 25.61 2.70
N LYS A 229 -15.16 26.50 3.61
CA LYS A 229 -14.13 27.52 3.36
C LYS A 229 -12.76 26.88 3.15
N ALA A 230 -12.40 25.90 3.97
CA ALA A 230 -11.15 25.18 3.84
C ALA A 230 -11.06 24.40 2.52
N LYS A 231 -12.17 23.76 2.10
CA LYS A 231 -12.24 23.05 0.82
C LYS A 231 -12.21 24.00 -0.38
N ALA A 232 -12.77 25.20 -0.26
CA ALA A 232 -12.65 26.24 -1.30
C ALA A 232 -11.21 26.75 -1.42
N ASP A 233 -10.54 27.00 -0.29
CA ASP A 233 -9.13 27.38 -0.25
C ASP A 233 -8.22 26.30 -0.85
N LEU A 234 -8.44 25.02 -0.50
CA LEU A 234 -7.71 23.88 -1.09
C LEU A 234 -7.76 23.90 -2.63
N LYS A 235 -8.96 24.11 -3.20
CA LYS A 235 -9.16 24.19 -4.65
C LYS A 235 -8.51 25.44 -5.24
N ASN A 236 -8.65 26.60 -4.59
CA ASN A 236 -8.09 27.86 -5.08
C ASN A 236 -6.57 27.81 -5.10
N ARG A 237 -5.93 27.36 -4.02
CA ARG A 237 -4.46 27.21 -3.94
C ARG A 237 -3.93 26.25 -5.00
N THR A 238 -4.62 25.13 -5.22
CA THR A 238 -4.26 24.18 -6.29
C THR A 238 -4.37 24.87 -7.66
N LYS A 239 -5.47 25.56 -7.94
CA LYS A 239 -5.71 26.24 -9.21
C LYS A 239 -4.70 27.36 -9.46
N GLU A 240 -4.45 28.21 -8.48
CA GLU A 240 -3.49 29.31 -8.54
C GLU A 240 -2.07 28.79 -8.82
N TYR A 241 -1.68 27.69 -8.15
CA TYR A 241 -0.39 27.06 -8.40
C TYR A 241 -0.27 26.54 -9.84
N ILE A 242 -1.29 25.83 -10.32
CA ILE A 242 -1.32 25.35 -11.72
C ILE A 242 -1.25 26.51 -12.70
N GLN A 243 -1.99 27.61 -12.45
CA GLN A 243 -2.00 28.79 -13.32
C GLN A 243 -0.63 29.48 -13.35
N MET A 244 -0.06 29.79 -12.18
CA MET A 244 1.25 30.44 -12.04
C MET A 244 2.35 29.67 -12.78
N TYR A 245 2.44 28.35 -12.56
CA TYR A 245 3.47 27.52 -13.19
C TYR A 245 3.12 27.06 -14.61
N SER A 246 1.89 27.27 -15.09
CA SER A 246 1.56 27.15 -16.52
C SER A 246 1.99 28.37 -17.34
N GLU A 247 2.16 29.53 -16.69
CA GLU A 247 2.54 30.79 -17.33
C GLU A 247 4.07 31.03 -17.34
N GLU A 248 4.85 30.35 -16.48
CA GLU A 248 6.32 30.47 -16.37
C GLU A 248 7.17 29.48 -17.23
N LYS A 249 6.61 28.99 -18.36
CA LYS A 249 7.20 28.42 -19.63
C LYS A 249 8.42 27.44 -19.65
N PRO A 250 8.40 26.49 -20.62
CA PRO A 250 9.19 26.74 -21.84
C PRO A 250 8.36 26.65 -23.13
N THR A 251 8.75 27.45 -24.11
CA THR A 251 8.28 27.42 -25.51
C THR A 251 8.14 25.97 -25.97
N SER A 252 6.93 25.55 -26.35
CA SER A 252 6.72 24.18 -26.82
C SER A 252 7.72 23.86 -27.93
N VAL A 253 8.23 22.63 -27.97
CA VAL A 253 9.12 22.15 -29.04
C VAL A 253 8.54 22.49 -30.43
N ARG A 254 7.21 22.52 -30.57
CA ARG A 254 6.51 23.00 -31.77
C ARG A 254 6.76 24.47 -32.10
N ALA A 255 6.71 25.37 -31.12
CA ALA A 255 6.97 26.79 -31.33
C ALA A 255 8.47 27.07 -31.59
N GLN A 256 9.39 26.28 -31.02
CA GLN A 256 10.81 26.32 -31.38
C GLN A 256 11.05 25.80 -32.80
N LEU A 257 10.45 24.66 -33.19
CA LEU A 257 10.53 24.11 -34.54
C LEU A 257 9.93 25.05 -35.59
N ALA A 258 8.80 25.70 -35.30
CA ALA A 258 8.19 26.67 -36.20
C ALA A 258 9.09 27.88 -36.47
N ARG A 259 9.80 28.38 -35.44
CA ARG A 259 10.78 29.46 -35.59
C ARG A 259 12.01 29.02 -36.39
N MET A 260 12.58 27.85 -36.09
CA MET A 260 13.73 27.31 -36.84
C MET A 260 13.39 27.08 -38.32
N GLN A 261 12.17 26.63 -38.64
CA GLN A 261 11.71 26.46 -40.03
C GLN A 261 11.47 27.79 -40.75
N GLN A 262 11.00 28.83 -40.03
CA GLN A 262 10.88 30.17 -40.60
C GLN A 262 12.25 30.81 -40.85
N GLU A 263 13.20 30.64 -39.93
CA GLU A 263 14.57 31.15 -40.07
C GLU A 263 15.34 30.42 -41.18
N GLN A 264 15.20 29.09 -41.33
CA GLN A 264 15.79 28.35 -42.46
C GLN A 264 15.19 28.74 -43.83
N LYS A 265 13.90 29.08 -43.88
CA LYS A 265 13.25 29.61 -45.10
C LYS A 265 13.72 31.02 -45.45
N GLN A 266 14.08 31.83 -44.47
CA GLN A 266 14.60 33.19 -44.69
C GLN A 266 16.12 33.21 -44.95
N ALA A 267 16.87 32.24 -44.42
CA ALA A 267 18.33 32.14 -44.56
C ALA A 267 18.80 31.32 -45.78
N SER A 268 17.89 30.75 -46.57
CA SER A 268 18.25 30.10 -47.84
C SER A 268 18.53 31.17 -48.91
N PRO A 269 19.77 31.30 -49.44
CA PRO A 269 20.06 32.30 -50.45
C PRO A 269 19.40 31.92 -51.79
N ASN A 270 18.81 32.92 -52.44
CA ASN A 270 18.24 32.82 -53.78
C ASN A 270 19.37 32.48 -54.78
N PRO A 271 19.35 31.34 -55.50
CA PRO A 271 20.43 30.96 -56.42
C PRO A 271 20.53 31.82 -57.68
N ALA A 272 19.74 32.90 -57.80
CA ALA A 272 19.67 33.76 -58.99
C ALA A 272 20.58 35.00 -58.96
N ARG A 273 21.55 35.13 -58.03
CA ARG A 273 22.43 36.33 -57.97
C ARG A 273 23.93 36.05 -57.87
N VAL A 274 24.40 34.98 -58.51
CA VAL A 274 25.83 34.79 -58.85
C VAL A 274 25.99 34.61 -60.37
N GLN A 275 25.52 35.60 -61.13
CA GLN A 275 25.94 35.87 -62.51
C GLN A 275 25.71 37.36 -62.80
N GLU A 276 26.56 38.22 -62.24
CA GLU A 276 26.89 39.54 -62.81
C GLU A 276 27.96 40.19 -61.93
N GLU A 277 29.21 39.77 -62.12
CA GLU A 277 30.38 40.64 -62.06
C GLU A 277 31.46 39.95 -62.90
N ARG A 278 31.70 40.52 -64.08
CA ARG A 278 32.87 40.30 -64.92
C ARG A 278 34.02 41.12 -64.37
#